data_AF-A0A699VQG7-F1
#
_entry.id   AF-A0A699VQG7-F1
#
_cell.length_a   1.000
_cell.length_b   1.000
_cell.length_c   1.000
_cell.angle_alpha   90.00
_cell.angle_beta   90.00
_cell.angle_gamma   90.00
#
_symmetry.space_group_name_H-M   'P 1'
#
loop_
_entity.id
_entity.type
_entity.pdbx_description
1 polymer ?
#
loop_
_entity_poly.entity_id
_entity_poly.type
_entity_poly.pdbx_seq_one_letter_code
_entity_poly.pdbx_strand_id
1 'polypeptide(L)'
;SLADKAILSGADNRPPMLEKDMYDSWMSRMELYMLNRPHDRMILESVEQGPLIWPSVEVEGVTAEAIQADCDVKATNIILQGLHPKVYALVSTHKVAKELWERIQMLMQGTSLTKQERECKLYDAFDKFVYQKGKTLRDFYLRFSLLLNDMNMYNMKLEQFQV
;
A
#
# COMPACT_ATOMS: atom_id res chain seq x y z
N SER A 1 26.28 -6.95 26.30
CA SER A 1 26.64 -6.09 25.16
C SER A 1 25.57 -5.01 24.99
N LEU A 2 25.86 -3.87 24.36
CA LEU A 2 24.82 -2.92 23.89
C LEU A 2 23.83 -3.58 22.92
N ALA A 3 24.15 -4.78 22.42
CA ALA A 3 23.30 -5.65 21.62
C ALA A 3 22.15 -6.33 22.38
N ASP A 4 22.16 -6.39 23.73
CA ASP A 4 21.17 -7.18 24.48
C ASP A 4 19.95 -6.36 24.95
N LYS A 5 19.87 -5.08 24.60
CA LYS A 5 18.75 -4.18 24.97
C LYS A 5 17.77 -3.91 23.82
N ALA A 6 17.94 -4.52 22.65
CA ALA A 6 17.07 -4.29 21.50
C ALA A 6 15.89 -5.28 21.38
N ILE A 7 15.75 -6.28 22.26
CA ILE A 7 14.67 -7.29 22.21
C ILE A 7 13.48 -6.91 23.10
N LEU A 8 13.15 -5.62 23.19
CA LEU A 8 11.95 -5.13 23.88
C LEU A 8 11.24 -4.00 23.10
N SER A 9 11.21 -4.06 21.77
CA SER A 9 10.12 -3.43 21.03
C SER A 9 9.05 -4.50 20.82
N GLY A 10 7.97 -4.45 21.58
CA GLY A 10 6.74 -5.13 21.17
C GLY A 10 6.49 -4.74 19.71
N ALA A 11 6.28 -5.74 18.84
CA ALA A 11 6.00 -5.49 17.43
C ALA A 11 4.89 -4.43 17.37
N ASP A 12 5.19 -3.27 16.80
CA ASP A 12 4.21 -2.20 16.70
C ASP A 12 3.03 -2.75 15.90
N ASN A 13 1.95 -3.06 16.60
CA ASN A 13 0.73 -3.61 16.00
C ASN A 13 -0.06 -2.54 15.27
N ARG A 14 0.46 -1.31 15.13
CA ARG A 14 -0.20 -0.24 14.39
C ARG A 14 -0.10 -0.48 12.89
N PRO A 15 -1.17 -0.18 12.13
CA PRO A 15 -1.10 -0.13 10.68
C PRO A 15 -0.02 0.86 10.21
N PRO A 16 0.61 0.64 9.04
CA PRO A 16 1.56 1.59 8.49
C PRO A 16 0.88 2.94 8.24
N MET A 17 1.58 4.02 8.60
CA MET A 17 1.09 5.38 8.37
C MET A 17 1.30 5.80 6.91
N LEU A 18 0.29 6.43 6.33
CA LEU A 18 0.33 6.97 4.98
C LEU A 18 1.15 8.25 4.94
N GLU A 19 2.37 8.14 4.40
CA GLU A 19 3.25 9.28 4.16
C GLU A 19 2.98 9.91 2.79
N LYS A 20 3.30 11.20 2.67
CA LYS A 20 3.18 11.94 1.41
C LYS A 20 4.06 11.30 0.34
N ASP A 21 3.53 11.16 -0.87
CA ASP A 21 4.23 10.63 -2.05
C ASP A 21 4.69 9.15 -1.90
N MET A 22 4.28 8.45 -0.83
CA MET A 22 4.66 7.06 -0.52
C MET A 22 3.46 6.10 -0.57
N TYR A 23 2.43 6.44 -1.36
CA TYR A 23 1.19 5.67 -1.40
C TYR A 23 1.40 4.21 -1.80
N ASP A 24 2.26 3.93 -2.79
CA ASP A 24 2.45 2.56 -3.27
C ASP A 24 3.15 1.71 -2.20
N SER A 25 4.16 2.27 -1.52
CA SER A 25 4.80 1.63 -0.37
C SER A 25 3.85 1.45 0.81
N TRP A 26 2.97 2.43 1.05
CA TRP A 26 1.94 2.31 2.08
C TRP A 26 0.93 1.21 1.74
N MET A 27 0.48 1.14 0.49
CA MET A 27 -0.46 0.14 -0.03
C MET A 27 0.07 -1.27 0.22
N SER A 28 1.27 -1.60 -0.29
CA SER A 28 1.86 -2.94 -0.12
C SER A 28 2.08 -3.31 1.35
N ARG A 29 2.49 -2.35 2.19
CA ARG A 29 2.65 -2.60 3.63
C ARG A 29 1.31 -2.80 4.32
N MET A 30 0.27 -2.08 3.90
CA MET A 30 -1.07 -2.18 4.47
C MET A 30 -1.75 -3.49 4.10
N GLU A 31 -1.61 -3.94 2.85
CA GLU A 31 -2.07 -5.28 2.40
C GLU A 31 -1.41 -6.40 3.22
N LEU A 32 -0.09 -6.37 3.36
CA LEU A 32 0.64 -7.33 4.19
C LEU A 32 0.22 -7.26 5.68
N TYR A 33 -0.08 -6.05 6.16
CA TYR A 33 -0.57 -5.87 7.53
C TYR A 33 -1.96 -6.51 7.71
N MET A 34 -2.89 -6.31 6.77
CA MET A 34 -4.21 -6.93 6.79
C MET A 34 -4.12 -8.46 6.67
N LEU A 35 -3.22 -8.96 5.83
CA LEU A 35 -2.97 -10.39 5.68
C LEU A 35 -2.38 -11.07 6.92
N ASN A 36 -1.86 -10.29 7.88
CA ASN A 36 -1.37 -10.81 9.16
C ASN A 36 -2.42 -10.74 10.29
N ARG A 37 -3.70 -10.48 9.97
CA ARG A 37 -4.80 -10.41 10.94
C ARG A 37 -5.68 -11.67 10.90
N PRO A 38 -6.42 -12.00 11.99
CA PRO A 38 -7.43 -13.05 11.93
C PRO A 38 -8.49 -12.73 10.86
N HIS A 39 -8.86 -13.70 10.04
CA HIS A 39 -9.69 -13.51 8.83
C HIS A 39 -9.00 -12.64 7.76
N ASP A 40 -7.66 -12.65 7.75
CA ASP A 40 -6.74 -12.05 6.79
C ASP A 40 -7.30 -11.87 5.38
N ARG A 41 -7.74 -12.97 4.76
CA ARG A 41 -8.23 -12.96 3.38
C ARG A 41 -9.53 -12.18 3.23
N MET A 42 -10.47 -12.34 4.15
CA MET A 42 -11.77 -11.64 4.11
C MET A 42 -11.63 -10.14 4.39
N ILE A 43 -10.67 -9.75 5.23
CA ILE A 43 -10.33 -8.34 5.47
C ILE A 43 -9.79 -7.70 4.18
N LEU A 44 -8.84 -8.36 3.52
CA LEU A 44 -8.30 -7.85 2.25
C LEU A 44 -9.36 -7.83 1.14
N GLU A 45 -10.18 -8.88 1.01
CA GLU A 45 -11.27 -8.94 0.04
C GLU A 45 -12.31 -7.83 0.24
N SER A 46 -12.55 -7.40 1.49
CA SER A 46 -13.44 -6.26 1.78
C SER A 46 -12.92 -4.96 1.16
N VAL A 47 -11.60 -4.79 1.04
CA VAL A 47 -10.95 -3.65 0.39
C VAL A 47 -11.04 -3.75 -1.13
N GLU A 48 -10.84 -4.94 -1.70
CA GLU A 48 -10.81 -5.15 -3.15
C GLU A 48 -12.22 -5.17 -3.78
N GLN A 49 -13.15 -5.87 -3.13
CA GLN A 49 -14.44 -6.24 -3.70
C GLN A 49 -15.61 -5.49 -3.03
N GLY A 50 -15.43 -5.08 -1.78
CA GLY A 50 -16.50 -4.53 -0.96
C GLY A 50 -17.39 -5.63 -0.35
N PRO A 51 -18.38 -5.28 0.48
CA PRO A 51 -19.07 -6.22 1.36
C PRO A 51 -20.03 -7.24 0.69
N LEU A 52 -20.18 -7.29 -0.64
CA LEU A 52 -21.38 -7.87 -1.28
C LEU A 52 -21.20 -9.15 -2.13
N ILE A 53 -20.08 -9.88 -2.08
CA ILE A 53 -19.81 -10.92 -3.11
C ILE A 53 -20.00 -12.40 -2.69
N TRP A 54 -20.06 -12.77 -1.41
CA TRP A 54 -20.09 -14.20 -1.04
C TRP A 54 -21.50 -14.80 -0.85
N PRO A 55 -21.80 -16.00 -1.38
CA PRO A 55 -23.09 -16.65 -1.19
C PRO A 55 -23.34 -17.03 0.28
N SER A 56 -24.59 -16.87 0.72
CA SER A 56 -25.10 -17.17 2.05
C SER A 56 -24.93 -18.66 2.40
N VAL A 57 -23.83 -19.01 3.05
CA VAL A 57 -23.68 -20.31 3.71
C VAL A 57 -23.73 -20.06 5.21
N GLU A 58 -24.75 -20.59 5.89
CA GLU A 58 -24.80 -20.60 7.35
C GLU A 58 -23.83 -21.66 7.86
N VAL A 59 -22.88 -21.24 8.70
CA VAL A 59 -21.99 -22.15 9.44
C VAL A 59 -22.21 -21.85 10.91
N GLU A 60 -22.71 -22.85 11.66
CA GLU A 60 -22.84 -22.82 13.12
C GLU A 60 -23.67 -21.65 13.69
N GLY A 61 -24.72 -21.21 12.98
CA GLY A 61 -25.66 -20.19 13.47
C GLY A 61 -25.18 -18.74 13.34
N VAL A 62 -24.00 -18.52 12.74
CA VAL A 62 -23.54 -17.21 12.26
C VAL A 62 -23.68 -17.19 10.74
N THR A 63 -24.33 -16.17 10.19
CA THR A 63 -24.44 -16.05 8.73
C THR A 63 -23.12 -15.52 8.16
N ALA A 64 -22.73 -15.99 6.98
CA ALA A 64 -21.57 -15.47 6.26
C ALA A 64 -21.62 -13.93 6.10
N GLU A 65 -22.83 -13.35 6.00
CA GLU A 65 -23.00 -11.89 5.92
C GLU A 65 -22.55 -11.17 7.20
N ALA A 66 -22.79 -11.75 8.39
CA ALA A 66 -22.37 -11.13 9.65
C ALA A 66 -20.84 -11.10 9.80
N ILE A 67 -20.16 -12.18 9.40
CA ILE A 67 -18.70 -12.26 9.38
C ILE A 67 -18.14 -11.26 8.37
N GLN A 68 -18.77 -11.13 7.20
CA GLN A 68 -18.34 -10.20 6.17
C GLN A 68 -18.48 -8.74 6.62
N ALA A 69 -19.61 -8.37 7.23
CA ALA A 69 -19.83 -7.03 7.76
C ALA A 69 -18.81 -6.69 8.86
N ASP A 70 -18.48 -7.64 9.73
CA ASP A 70 -17.42 -7.49 10.73
C ASP A 70 -16.04 -7.30 10.09
N CYS A 71 -15.74 -8.05 9.01
CA CYS A 71 -14.50 -7.89 8.26
C CYS A 71 -14.39 -6.52 7.56
N ASP A 72 -15.47 -6.01 6.97
CA ASP A 72 -15.49 -4.67 6.34
C ASP A 72 -15.29 -3.55 7.38
N VAL A 73 -15.92 -3.68 8.56
CA VAL A 73 -15.70 -2.76 9.68
C VAL A 73 -14.24 -2.80 10.17
N LYS A 74 -13.65 -4.00 10.26
CA LYS A 74 -12.23 -4.16 10.61
C LYS A 74 -11.32 -3.55 9.56
N ALA A 75 -11.55 -3.81 8.28
CA ALA A 75 -10.78 -3.23 7.18
C ALA A 75 -10.86 -1.69 7.20
N THR A 76 -12.08 -1.15 7.36
CA THR A 76 -12.33 0.29 7.51
C THR A 76 -11.52 0.89 8.66
N ASN A 77 -11.56 0.27 9.85
CA ASN A 77 -10.82 0.74 11.02
C ASN A 77 -9.30 0.70 10.79
N ILE A 78 -8.78 -0.36 10.17
CA ILE A 78 -7.35 -0.48 9.82
C ILE A 78 -6.93 0.64 8.87
N ILE A 79 -7.71 0.88 7.80
CA ILE A 79 -7.42 1.95 6.83
C ILE A 79 -7.37 3.30 7.54
N LEU A 80 -8.39 3.64 8.33
CA LEU A 80 -8.50 4.94 8.99
C LEU A 80 -7.38 5.17 10.02
N GLN A 81 -6.95 4.14 10.73
CA GLN A 81 -5.79 4.19 11.64
C GLN A 81 -4.47 4.41 10.89
N GLY A 82 -4.40 4.04 9.61
CA GLY A 82 -3.29 4.28 8.70
C GLY A 82 -3.21 5.71 8.14
N LEU A 83 -4.10 6.64 8.52
CA LEU A 83 -4.17 7.98 7.94
C LEU A 83 -3.72 9.10 8.87
N HIS A 84 -3.09 10.12 8.28
CA HIS A 84 -2.94 11.41 8.94
C HIS A 84 -4.29 12.14 9.04
N PRO A 85 -4.51 12.98 10.08
CA PRO A 85 -5.78 13.69 10.30
C PRO A 85 -6.31 14.47 9.09
N LYS A 86 -5.43 15.05 8.28
CA LYS A 86 -5.82 15.78 7.06
C LYS A 86 -6.44 14.86 6.00
N VAL A 87 -5.87 13.67 5.79
CA VAL A 87 -6.40 12.69 4.83
C VAL A 87 -7.68 12.08 5.38
N TYR A 88 -7.69 11.73 6.68
CA TYR A 88 -8.87 11.24 7.38
C TYR A 88 -10.08 12.14 7.17
N ALA A 89 -9.93 13.46 7.38
CA ALA A 89 -11.03 14.42 7.20
C ALA A 89 -11.65 14.38 5.79
N LEU A 90 -10.83 14.13 4.75
CA LEU A 90 -11.28 14.10 3.35
C LEU A 90 -12.03 12.82 2.97
N VAL A 91 -11.84 11.73 3.72
CA VAL A 91 -12.40 10.40 3.39
C VAL A 91 -13.45 9.93 4.39
N SER A 92 -13.50 10.54 5.59
CA SER A 92 -14.34 10.14 6.74
C SER A 92 -15.85 10.07 6.50
N THR A 93 -16.35 10.60 5.38
CA THR A 93 -17.77 10.48 4.99
C THR A 93 -18.14 9.10 4.45
N HIS A 94 -17.15 8.30 4.03
CA HIS A 94 -17.34 6.96 3.49
C HIS A 94 -17.23 5.93 4.62
N LYS A 95 -18.04 4.88 4.54
CA LYS A 95 -18.18 3.88 5.62
C LYS A 95 -17.76 2.47 5.21
N VAL A 96 -17.51 2.25 3.93
CA VAL A 96 -17.15 0.96 3.34
C VAL A 96 -15.65 0.96 3.05
N ALA A 97 -14.96 -0.15 3.35
CA ALA A 97 -13.50 -0.22 3.25
C ALA A 97 -13.01 0.04 1.82
N LYS A 98 -13.69 -0.57 0.83
CA LYS A 98 -13.41 -0.36 -0.59
C LYS A 98 -13.52 1.10 -1.03
N GLU A 99 -14.62 1.77 -0.66
CA GLU A 99 -14.84 3.18 -1.03
C GLU A 99 -13.76 4.09 -0.44
N LEU A 100 -13.38 3.84 0.82
CA LEU A 100 -12.28 4.54 1.48
C LEU A 100 -10.96 4.32 0.74
N TRP A 101 -10.64 3.07 0.41
CA TRP A 101 -9.42 2.70 -0.30
C TRP A 101 -9.32 3.36 -1.66
N GLU A 102 -10.37 3.25 -2.49
CA GLU A 102 -10.45 3.90 -3.80
C GLU A 102 -10.35 5.43 -3.69
N ARG A 103 -10.96 6.02 -2.66
CA ARG A 103 -10.86 7.47 -2.44
C ARG A 103 -9.45 7.89 -2.05
N ILE A 104 -8.76 7.15 -1.18
CA ILE A 104 -7.36 7.42 -0.81
C ILE A 104 -6.47 7.26 -2.04
N GLN A 105 -6.70 6.21 -2.84
CA GLN A 105 -6.01 6.01 -4.11
C GLN A 105 -6.17 7.22 -5.03
N MET A 106 -7.40 7.69 -5.24
CA MET A 106 -7.67 8.88 -6.06
C MET A 106 -7.01 10.14 -5.48
N LEU A 107 -7.00 10.31 -4.16
CA LEU A 107 -6.39 11.49 -3.51
C LEU A 107 -4.86 11.49 -3.62
N MET A 108 -4.23 10.32 -3.51
CA MET A 108 -2.77 10.20 -3.47
C MET A 108 -2.15 9.93 -4.84
N GLN A 109 -2.85 9.18 -5.68
CA GLN A 109 -2.39 8.85 -7.03
C GLN A 109 -3.04 9.69 -8.12
N GLY A 110 -4.27 10.16 -7.95
CA GLY A 110 -5.03 10.79 -9.02
C GLY A 110 -5.69 9.76 -9.94
N THR A 111 -5.92 10.13 -11.21
CA THR A 111 -6.58 9.30 -12.22
C THR A 111 -5.56 8.57 -13.09
N SER A 112 -5.97 7.64 -13.97
CA SER A 112 -5.04 6.89 -14.86
C SER A 112 -4.07 7.77 -15.67
N LEU A 113 -4.44 9.03 -15.94
CA LEU A 113 -3.55 10.01 -16.57
C LEU A 113 -2.25 10.20 -15.78
N THR A 114 -2.30 10.16 -14.45
CA THR A 114 -1.11 10.29 -13.59
C THR A 114 -0.24 9.03 -13.59
N LYS A 115 -0.80 7.84 -13.87
CA LYS A 115 0.01 6.61 -14.02
C LYS A 115 0.98 6.76 -15.19
N GLN A 116 0.50 7.19 -16.35
CA GLN A 116 1.35 7.43 -17.52
C GLN A 116 2.36 8.56 -17.25
N GLU A 117 1.95 9.64 -16.57
CA GLU A 117 2.88 10.70 -16.17
C GLU A 117 3.97 10.19 -15.20
N ARG A 118 3.65 9.28 -14.29
CA ARG A 118 4.61 8.64 -13.37
C ARG A 118 5.58 7.74 -14.12
N GLU A 119 5.09 6.88 -15.00
CA GLU A 119 5.92 6.04 -15.87
C GLU A 119 6.87 6.92 -16.70
N CYS A 120 6.38 8.02 -17.27
CA CYS A 120 7.19 8.97 -18.02
C CYS A 120 8.30 9.61 -17.15
N LYS A 121 7.97 10.02 -15.91
CA LYS A 121 8.97 10.53 -14.95
C LYS A 121 10.01 9.49 -14.57
N LEU A 122 9.63 8.23 -14.41
CA LEU A 122 10.55 7.14 -14.08
C LEU A 122 11.48 6.81 -15.26
N TYR A 123 10.97 6.80 -16.50
CA TYR A 123 11.82 6.70 -17.69
C TYR A 123 12.80 7.87 -17.80
N ASP A 124 12.33 9.10 -17.58
CA ASP A 124 13.19 10.30 -17.60
C ASP A 124 14.26 10.25 -16.50
N ALA A 125 13.90 9.78 -15.29
CA ALA A 125 14.84 9.57 -14.20
C ALA A 125 15.87 8.48 -14.51
N PHE A 126 15.47 7.41 -15.19
CA PHE A 126 16.34 6.33 -15.64
C PHE A 126 17.30 6.78 -16.73
N ASP A 127 16.79 7.46 -17.77
CA ASP A 127 17.60 8.00 -18.87
C ASP A 127 18.66 9.00 -18.38
N LYS A 128 18.29 9.83 -17.40
CA LYS A 128 19.20 10.79 -16.75
C LYS A 128 20.04 10.19 -15.62
N PHE A 129 19.94 8.89 -15.35
CA PHE A 129 20.62 8.27 -14.21
C PHE A 129 22.12 8.18 -14.44
N VAL A 130 22.90 8.97 -13.70
CA VAL A 130 24.35 9.03 -13.85
C VAL A 130 25.09 8.84 -12.52
N TYR A 131 26.34 8.40 -12.65
CA TYR A 131 27.28 8.40 -11.53
C TYR A 131 27.56 9.84 -11.08
N GLN A 132 27.49 10.08 -9.77
CA GLN A 132 27.72 11.39 -9.18
C GLN A 132 29.14 11.43 -8.61
N LYS A 133 29.97 12.34 -9.13
CA LYS A 133 31.34 12.54 -8.64
C LYS A 133 31.31 12.86 -7.13
N GLY A 134 32.11 12.12 -6.35
CA GLY A 134 32.17 12.27 -4.89
C GLY A 134 31.17 11.42 -4.09
N LYS A 135 30.32 10.63 -4.74
CA LYS A 135 29.50 9.59 -4.08
C LYS A 135 30.21 8.24 -4.11
N THR A 136 29.86 7.35 -3.18
CA THR A 136 30.43 6.00 -3.14
C THR A 136 29.75 5.09 -4.16
N LEU A 137 30.41 3.99 -4.53
CA LEU A 137 29.80 2.94 -5.36
C LEU A 137 28.56 2.33 -4.68
N ARG A 138 28.57 2.24 -3.34
CA ARG A 138 27.41 1.80 -2.56
C ARG A 138 26.22 2.74 -2.73
N ASP A 139 26.44 4.06 -2.70
CA ASP A 139 25.37 5.05 -2.92
C ASP A 139 24.83 4.99 -4.35
N PHE A 140 25.70 4.70 -5.32
CA PHE A 140 25.27 4.47 -6.70
C PHE A 140 24.35 3.25 -6.79
N TYR A 141 24.78 2.11 -6.25
CA TYR A 141 24.00 0.88 -6.28
C TYR A 141 22.67 1.05 -5.56
N LEU A 142 22.65 1.66 -4.37
CA LEU A 142 21.41 1.88 -3.62
C LEU A 142 20.41 2.74 -4.40
N ARG A 143 20.85 3.87 -4.99
CA ARG A 143 19.97 4.73 -5.79
C ARG A 143 19.45 4.00 -7.03
N PHE A 144 20.30 3.20 -7.68
CA PHE A 144 19.90 2.44 -8.86
C PHE A 144 18.87 1.35 -8.51
N SER A 145 19.10 0.61 -7.42
CA SER A 145 18.16 -0.42 -6.94
C SER A 145 16.80 0.18 -6.55
N LEU A 146 16.78 1.34 -5.90
CA LEU A 146 15.53 2.04 -5.58
C LEU A 146 14.77 2.40 -6.86
N LEU A 147 15.45 2.99 -7.84
CA LEU A 147 14.84 3.34 -9.12
C LEU A 147 14.29 2.12 -9.86
N LEU A 148 15.03 1.01 -9.90
CA LEU A 148 14.55 -0.23 -10.51
C LEU A 148 13.35 -0.83 -9.77
N ASN A 149 13.33 -0.78 -8.44
CA ASN A 149 12.20 -1.25 -7.66
C ASN A 149 10.94 -0.43 -7.97
N ASP A 150 11.07 0.90 -8.04
CA ASP A 150 9.97 1.78 -8.41
C ASP A 150 9.46 1.47 -9.83
N MET A 151 10.35 1.22 -10.79
CA MET A 151 9.96 0.83 -12.16
C MET A 151 9.25 -0.53 -12.21
N ASN A 152 9.77 -1.53 -11.48
CA ASN A 152 9.20 -2.88 -11.42
C ASN A 152 7.80 -2.89 -10.80
N MET A 153 7.55 -2.02 -9.82
CA MET A 153 6.24 -1.86 -9.18
C MET A 153 5.13 -1.51 -10.19
N TYR A 154 5.48 -0.82 -11.28
CA TYR A 154 4.56 -0.49 -12.36
C TYR A 154 4.59 -1.47 -13.54
N ASN A 155 5.32 -2.59 -13.42
CA ASN A 155 5.58 -3.55 -14.50
C ASN A 155 6.20 -2.89 -15.75
N MET A 156 7.01 -1.84 -15.57
CA MET A 156 7.69 -1.18 -16.68
C MET A 156 8.76 -2.10 -17.28
N LYS A 157 8.81 -2.18 -18.61
CA LYS A 157 9.85 -2.92 -19.32
C LYS A 157 10.96 -1.97 -19.75
N LEU A 158 12.18 -2.25 -19.35
CA LEU A 158 13.36 -1.65 -19.97
C LEU A 158 13.56 -2.36 -21.31
N GLU A 159 12.91 -1.88 -22.36
CA GLU A 159 13.20 -2.37 -23.70
C GLU A 159 14.67 -2.06 -24.02
N GLN A 160 15.40 -3.06 -24.52
CA GLN A 160 16.75 -2.86 -24.99
C GLN A 160 16.68 -1.90 -26.18
N PHE A 161 17.02 -0.63 -25.96
CA PHE A 161 17.38 0.24 -27.06
C PHE A 161 18.58 -0.38 -27.75
N GLN A 162 18.37 -0.99 -28.91
CA GLN A 162 19.45 -1.36 -29.80
C GLN A 162 20.11 -0.06 -30.25
N VAL A 163 21.35 0.13 -29.81
CA VAL A 163 22.25 1.20 -30.30
C VAL A 163 22.81 0.79 -31.66
#